data_AF-A0A4Z1KGK6-F1
#
_entry.id   AF-A0A4Z1KGK6-F1
#
_cell.length_a   1.000
_cell.length_b   1.000
_cell.length_c   1.000
_cell.angle_alpha   90.00
_cell.angle_beta   90.00
_cell.angle_gamma   90.00
#
_symmetry.space_group_name_H-M   'P 1'
#
loop_
_entity.id
_entity.type
_entity.pdbx_description
1 polymer ?
#
loop_
_entity_poly.entity_id
_entity_poly.type
_entity_poly.pdbx_seq_one_letter_code
_entity_poly.pdbx_strand_id
1 'polypeptide(L)'
;MSSPLKNVIIVGAAGRLVTSILATFDADLNFNISILSRKSSKSVFPARLVVHRFSDEYPEDELLEALKGQDAAIKAGVKRFVPSEFGSDTRNEKGMEIIPQYFKHKLDTVEYLKGKEMEGLTWSAFVTAIIYNEGKDAYSTTTIASIGTALKNKLLHPEETANKHLFISSFHVSQNQILASLKRTTGKKWDVTYVDAEEQKKIGMEKMAKGDFSGAMGLIRYTNSVKGHGGYYAGYEEMSNELLGVQGEDLDEVVREIVKG
;
A
#
# COMPACT_ATOMS: atom_id res chain seq x y z
N MET A 1 -28.19 -17.54 -11.27
CA MET A 1 -26.93 -17.25 -10.54
C MET A 1 -25.76 -17.71 -11.41
N SER A 2 -24.60 -17.07 -11.34
CA SER A 2 -23.38 -17.60 -11.96
C SER A 2 -22.85 -18.79 -11.16
N SER A 3 -22.27 -19.79 -11.84
CA SER A 3 -21.57 -20.90 -11.18
C SER A 3 -20.29 -20.39 -10.50
N PRO A 4 -19.89 -20.93 -9.34
CA PRO A 4 -18.62 -20.60 -8.71
C PRO A 4 -17.42 -20.84 -9.63
N LEU A 5 -16.46 -19.92 -9.61
CA LEU A 5 -15.19 -20.07 -10.33
C LEU A 5 -14.31 -21.06 -9.55
N LYS A 6 -13.80 -22.08 -10.24
CA LYS A 6 -12.97 -23.13 -9.62
C LYS A 6 -11.52 -23.14 -10.10
N ASN A 7 -11.25 -22.78 -11.36
CA ASN A 7 -9.89 -22.78 -11.89
C ASN A 7 -9.27 -21.40 -11.63
N VAL A 8 -8.12 -21.36 -10.96
CA VAL A 8 -7.43 -20.11 -10.57
C VAL A 8 -5.95 -20.22 -10.92
N ILE A 9 -5.45 -19.25 -11.69
CA ILE A 9 -4.01 -19.10 -11.97
C ILE A 9 -3.43 -17.94 -11.18
N ILE A 10 -2.40 -18.22 -10.38
CA ILE A 10 -1.76 -17.23 -9.49
C ILE A 10 -0.45 -16.77 -10.12
N VAL A 11 -0.44 -15.51 -10.58
CA VAL A 11 0.74 -14.86 -11.16
C VAL A 11 1.64 -14.33 -10.05
N GLY A 12 2.95 -14.63 -10.11
CA GLY A 12 3.90 -14.13 -9.13
C GLY A 12 3.75 -14.75 -7.73
N ALA A 13 3.32 -16.01 -7.65
CA ALA A 13 2.97 -16.73 -6.41
C ALA A 13 4.09 -16.89 -5.35
N ALA A 14 5.31 -16.44 -5.64
CA ALA A 14 6.42 -16.36 -4.69
C ALA A 14 6.63 -14.95 -4.08
N GLY A 15 5.83 -13.97 -4.49
CA GLY A 15 5.83 -12.64 -3.87
C GLY A 15 5.19 -12.69 -2.49
N ARG A 16 5.80 -12.02 -1.50
CA ARG A 16 5.49 -12.08 -0.06
C ARG A 16 4.00 -12.22 0.30
N LEU A 17 3.15 -11.30 -0.15
CA LEU A 17 1.69 -11.35 0.06
C LEU A 17 1.02 -12.54 -0.66
N VAL A 18 1.46 -12.82 -1.88
CA VAL A 18 0.88 -13.83 -2.78
C VAL A 18 1.21 -15.26 -2.31
N THR A 19 2.32 -15.47 -1.59
CA THR A 19 2.63 -16.78 -0.97
C THR A 19 1.57 -17.19 0.05
N SER A 20 1.06 -16.25 0.85
CA SER A 20 -0.04 -16.51 1.80
C SER A 20 -1.38 -16.73 1.09
N ILE A 21 -1.66 -15.96 0.03
CA ILE A 21 -2.84 -16.16 -0.83
C ILE A 21 -2.80 -17.56 -1.47
N LEU A 22 -1.65 -17.97 -2.00
CA LEU A 22 -1.43 -19.31 -2.55
C LEU A 22 -1.72 -20.39 -1.49
N ALA A 23 -1.18 -20.25 -0.27
CA ALA A 23 -1.40 -21.23 0.80
C ALA A 23 -2.88 -21.34 1.22
N THR A 24 -3.65 -20.25 1.16
CA THR A 24 -5.11 -20.28 1.39
C THR A 24 -5.85 -21.03 0.27
N PHE A 25 -5.53 -20.73 -0.99
CA PHE A 25 -6.15 -21.39 -2.15
C PHE A 25 -5.76 -22.87 -2.29
N ASP A 26 -4.50 -23.22 -2.00
CA ASP A 26 -3.94 -24.58 -2.06
C ASP A 26 -4.37 -25.48 -0.88
N ALA A 27 -5.14 -24.93 0.07
CA ALA A 27 -5.79 -25.64 1.16
C ALA A 27 -7.29 -25.91 0.93
N ASP A 28 -7.92 -25.25 -0.05
CA ASP A 28 -9.36 -25.40 -0.35
C ASP A 28 -9.59 -26.24 -1.62
N LEU A 29 -10.08 -27.46 -1.42
CA LEU A 29 -10.38 -28.44 -2.48
C LEU A 29 -11.50 -28.01 -3.45
N ASN A 30 -12.15 -26.87 -3.23
CA ASN A 30 -13.06 -26.27 -4.21
C ASN A 30 -12.33 -25.68 -5.43
N PHE A 31 -11.03 -25.40 -5.33
CA PHE A 31 -10.25 -24.74 -6.37
C PHE A 31 -9.17 -25.63 -7.00
N ASN A 32 -9.03 -25.53 -8.33
CA ASN A 32 -7.93 -26.09 -9.10
C ASN A 32 -6.90 -24.98 -9.31
N ILE A 33 -5.75 -25.08 -8.65
CA ILE A 33 -4.73 -24.02 -8.62
C ILE A 33 -3.59 -24.30 -9.60
N SER A 34 -3.24 -23.30 -10.42
CA SER A 34 -1.99 -23.26 -11.17
C SER A 34 -1.20 -21.98 -10.85
N ILE A 35 0.10 -22.00 -11.13
CA ILE A 35 1.03 -20.92 -10.83
C ILE A 35 1.69 -20.47 -12.13
N LEU A 36 1.80 -19.16 -12.33
CA LEU A 36 2.57 -18.56 -13.42
C LEU A 36 3.85 -17.92 -12.86
N SER A 37 5.01 -18.46 -13.24
CA SER A 37 6.33 -18.07 -12.75
C SER A 37 7.36 -17.96 -13.87
N ARG A 38 8.23 -16.95 -13.84
CA ARG A 38 9.29 -16.75 -14.87
C ARG A 38 10.27 -17.93 -14.94
N LYS A 39 10.87 -18.17 -16.12
CA LYS A 39 11.93 -19.17 -16.34
C LYS A 39 13.15 -18.91 -15.45
N SER A 40 13.55 -17.65 -15.20
CA SER A 40 14.63 -17.30 -14.25
C SER A 40 14.33 -17.59 -12.77
N SER A 41 13.06 -17.79 -12.41
CA SER A 41 12.62 -17.83 -11.02
C SER A 41 13.10 -19.09 -10.29
N LYS A 42 13.99 -18.91 -9.32
CA LYS A 42 14.52 -20.00 -8.46
C LYS A 42 13.51 -20.48 -7.40
N SER A 43 12.31 -19.91 -7.35
CA SER A 43 11.26 -20.30 -6.40
C SER A 43 10.76 -21.72 -6.66
N VAL A 44 10.61 -22.48 -5.58
CA VAL A 44 10.02 -23.83 -5.55
C VAL A 44 8.61 -23.72 -5.00
N PHE A 45 7.69 -24.51 -5.55
CA PHE A 45 6.27 -24.56 -5.17
C PHE A 45 5.86 -26.00 -4.83
N PRO A 46 4.74 -26.22 -4.11
CA PRO A 46 4.25 -27.57 -3.82
C PRO A 46 4.10 -28.42 -5.09
N ALA A 47 4.70 -29.61 -5.10
CA ALA A 47 4.82 -30.46 -6.30
C ALA A 47 3.48 -30.96 -6.88
N ARG A 48 2.36 -30.77 -6.16
CA ARG A 48 0.99 -31.04 -6.64
C ARG A 48 0.43 -29.95 -7.57
N LEU A 49 1.06 -28.78 -7.61
CA LEU A 49 0.57 -27.63 -8.37
C LEU A 49 1.22 -27.54 -9.75
N VAL A 50 0.41 -27.20 -10.76
CA VAL A 50 0.91 -26.96 -12.12
C VAL A 50 1.62 -25.61 -12.16
N VAL A 51 2.91 -25.60 -12.51
CA VAL A 51 3.73 -24.37 -12.60
C VAL A 51 4.09 -24.10 -14.06
N HIS A 52 3.40 -23.13 -14.66
CA HIS A 52 3.68 -22.66 -16.01
C HIS A 52 4.92 -21.76 -15.99
N ARG A 53 5.97 -22.13 -16.73
CA ARG A 53 7.25 -21.40 -16.80
C ARG A 53 7.53 -20.87 -18.20
N PHE A 54 7.57 -19.54 -18.31
CA PHE A 54 7.64 -18.77 -19.55
C PHE A 54 8.83 -17.79 -19.50
N SER A 55 9.21 -17.21 -20.65
CA SER A 55 10.37 -16.31 -20.78
C SER A 55 10.25 -15.05 -19.93
N ASP A 56 11.37 -14.58 -19.38
CA ASP A 56 11.46 -13.34 -18.63
C ASP A 56 11.12 -12.10 -19.47
N GLU A 57 11.16 -12.21 -20.80
CA GLU A 57 10.75 -11.19 -21.77
C GLU A 57 9.23 -11.11 -21.99
N TYR A 58 8.42 -11.96 -21.34
CA TYR A 58 6.95 -11.96 -21.43
C TYR A 58 6.37 -11.96 -22.88
N PRO A 59 6.82 -12.83 -23.81
CA PRO A 59 6.32 -12.84 -25.18
C PRO A 59 4.84 -13.25 -25.24
N GLU A 60 4.08 -12.64 -26.15
CA GLU A 60 2.61 -12.74 -26.18
C GLU A 60 2.11 -14.18 -26.38
N ASP A 61 2.82 -14.99 -27.17
CA ASP A 61 2.47 -16.37 -27.49
C ASP A 61 2.69 -17.34 -26.31
N GLU A 62 3.84 -17.28 -25.61
CA GLU A 62 4.02 -18.05 -24.38
C GLU A 62 3.01 -17.61 -23.30
N LEU A 63 2.65 -16.32 -23.22
CA LEU A 63 1.63 -15.84 -22.31
C LEU A 63 0.21 -16.30 -22.70
N LEU A 64 -0.14 -16.26 -23.98
CA LEU A 64 -1.43 -16.72 -24.51
C LEU A 64 -1.73 -18.16 -24.08
N GLU A 65 -0.75 -19.05 -24.22
CA GLU A 65 -0.87 -20.44 -23.79
C GLU A 65 -0.77 -20.62 -22.26
N ALA A 66 0.20 -19.97 -21.60
CA ALA A 66 0.46 -20.19 -20.17
C ALA A 66 -0.62 -19.60 -19.25
N LEU A 67 -1.25 -18.49 -19.63
CA LEU A 67 -2.30 -17.87 -18.85
C LEU A 67 -3.70 -18.34 -19.27
N LYS A 68 -3.93 -18.51 -20.58
CA LYS A 68 -5.26 -18.32 -21.21
C LYS A 68 -6.05 -17.21 -20.48
N GLY A 69 -5.33 -16.08 -20.34
CA GLY A 69 -5.41 -14.90 -19.44
C GLY A 69 -4.35 -13.85 -19.92
N GLN A 70 -4.30 -12.55 -19.66
CA GLN A 70 -5.23 -11.62 -18.99
C GLN A 70 -5.68 -10.45 -19.90
N ASP A 71 -4.92 -10.08 -20.95
CA ASP A 71 -5.51 -9.59 -22.23
C ASP A 71 -5.91 -10.80 -23.07
N ALA A 72 -4.99 -11.74 -23.16
CA ALA A 72 -5.23 -13.12 -23.53
C ALA A 72 -6.29 -13.85 -22.65
N ALA A 73 -6.89 -13.20 -21.62
CA ALA A 73 -8.11 -13.68 -20.95
C ALA A 73 -9.32 -13.51 -21.83
N ILE A 74 -9.43 -12.36 -22.48
CA ILE A 74 -10.56 -12.07 -23.35
C ILE A 74 -10.42 -12.93 -24.62
N LYS A 75 -9.19 -13.10 -25.13
CA LYS A 75 -8.87 -14.06 -26.21
C LYS A 75 -9.07 -15.54 -25.82
N ALA A 76 -9.02 -15.94 -24.55
CA ALA A 76 -9.04 -17.37 -24.13
C ALA A 76 -9.97 -17.75 -22.95
N GLY A 77 -10.93 -16.90 -22.59
CA GLY A 77 -12.10 -17.25 -21.76
C GLY A 77 -12.03 -17.01 -20.25
N VAL A 78 -11.04 -16.31 -19.70
CA VAL A 78 -11.04 -15.94 -18.27
C VAL A 78 -12.05 -14.80 -18.02
N LYS A 79 -13.05 -15.10 -17.18
CA LYS A 79 -14.22 -14.24 -16.91
C LYS A 79 -14.02 -13.29 -15.73
N ARG A 80 -12.89 -13.41 -15.02
CA ARG A 80 -12.65 -12.76 -13.74
C ARG A 80 -11.17 -12.46 -13.55
N PHE A 81 -10.83 -11.20 -13.27
CA PHE A 81 -9.47 -10.79 -12.91
C PHE A 81 -9.42 -10.07 -11.56
N VAL A 82 -8.27 -10.15 -10.90
CA VAL A 82 -7.93 -9.41 -9.67
C VAL A 82 -6.54 -8.80 -9.91
N PRO A 83 -6.43 -7.49 -10.16
CA PRO A 83 -5.13 -6.82 -10.35
C PRO A 83 -4.31 -6.82 -9.06
N SER A 84 -3.03 -6.40 -9.15
CA SER A 84 -2.13 -6.23 -8.00
C SER A 84 -2.45 -4.97 -7.18
N GLU A 85 -3.73 -4.81 -6.86
CA GLU A 85 -4.30 -3.76 -6.02
C GLU A 85 -4.60 -4.37 -4.66
N PHE A 86 -3.66 -4.15 -3.73
CA PHE A 86 -3.69 -4.56 -2.33
C PHE A 86 -3.03 -3.43 -1.50
N GLY A 87 -3.58 -2.22 -1.57
CA GLY A 87 -2.97 -1.03 -0.98
C GLY A 87 -3.83 0.23 -1.11
N SER A 88 -3.20 1.39 -1.31
CA SER A 88 -3.90 2.68 -1.41
C SER A 88 -4.79 2.81 -2.65
N ASP A 89 -5.85 3.63 -2.56
CA ASP A 89 -6.81 3.85 -3.64
C ASP A 89 -6.20 4.63 -4.82
N THR A 90 -5.99 3.94 -5.93
CA THR A 90 -5.36 4.45 -7.16
C THR A 90 -6.25 5.40 -7.96
N ARG A 91 -7.52 5.51 -7.61
CA ARG A 91 -8.49 6.43 -8.22
C ARG A 91 -8.50 7.81 -7.56
N ASN A 92 -7.74 8.00 -6.48
CA ASN A 92 -7.69 9.26 -5.76
C ASN A 92 -6.76 10.26 -6.48
N GLU A 93 -7.36 11.26 -7.14
CA GLU A 93 -6.62 12.26 -7.94
C GLU A 93 -5.57 13.03 -7.12
N LYS A 94 -5.90 13.43 -5.88
CA LYS A 94 -4.93 14.07 -4.96
C LYS A 94 -3.77 13.13 -4.59
N GLY A 95 -4.03 11.82 -4.52
CA GLY A 95 -2.99 10.79 -4.37
C GLY A 95 -2.12 10.63 -5.63
N MET A 96 -2.73 10.67 -6.81
CA MET A 96 -2.05 10.66 -8.11
C MET A 96 -1.12 11.86 -8.28
N GLU A 97 -1.50 13.05 -7.81
CA GLU A 97 -0.66 14.25 -7.84
C GLU A 97 0.61 14.11 -6.98
N ILE A 98 0.51 13.47 -5.81
CA ILE A 98 1.62 13.38 -4.84
C ILE A 98 2.64 12.30 -5.23
N ILE A 99 2.22 11.16 -5.80
CA ILE A 99 3.12 10.05 -6.18
C ILE A 99 2.73 9.42 -7.54
N PRO A 100 2.70 10.19 -8.65
CA PRO A 100 2.23 9.71 -9.95
C PRO A 100 2.99 8.48 -10.44
N GLN A 101 4.30 8.41 -10.21
CA GLN A 101 5.17 7.29 -10.59
C GLN A 101 4.91 5.99 -9.81
N TYR A 102 4.24 6.05 -8.66
CA TYR A 102 3.86 4.86 -7.89
C TYR A 102 2.48 4.35 -8.29
N PHE A 103 1.54 5.26 -8.60
CA PHE A 103 0.15 4.90 -8.90
C PHE A 103 -0.15 4.69 -10.38
N LYS A 104 0.54 5.38 -11.30
CA LYS A 104 0.20 5.37 -12.73
C LYS A 104 0.03 3.97 -13.31
N HIS A 105 1.01 3.08 -13.19
CA HIS A 105 0.91 1.73 -13.76
C HIS A 105 -0.23 0.87 -13.19
N LYS A 106 -0.68 1.17 -11.97
CA LYS A 106 -1.83 0.51 -11.35
C LYS A 106 -3.15 1.10 -11.88
N LEU A 107 -3.22 2.43 -11.98
CA LEU A 107 -4.36 3.11 -12.62
C LEU A 107 -4.50 2.72 -14.09
N ASP A 108 -3.41 2.72 -14.86
CA ASP A 108 -3.35 2.22 -16.26
C ASP A 108 -3.95 0.80 -16.36
N THR A 109 -3.63 -0.08 -15.40
CA THR A 109 -4.19 -1.44 -15.31
C THR A 109 -5.70 -1.41 -15.01
N VAL A 110 -6.16 -0.55 -14.10
CA VAL A 110 -7.58 -0.42 -13.72
C VAL A 110 -8.42 0.16 -14.86
N GLU A 111 -7.95 1.20 -15.56
CA GLU A 111 -8.66 1.78 -16.70
C GLU A 111 -8.71 0.80 -17.89
N TYR A 112 -7.64 0.04 -18.15
CA TYR A 112 -7.68 -1.06 -19.11
C TYR A 112 -8.78 -2.08 -18.76
N LEU A 113 -8.88 -2.49 -17.49
CA LEU A 113 -9.88 -3.49 -17.06
C LEU A 113 -11.32 -2.98 -17.20
N LYS A 114 -11.59 -1.70 -16.91
CA LYS A 114 -12.89 -1.07 -17.18
C LYS A 114 -13.24 -1.13 -18.67
N GLY A 115 -12.28 -0.82 -19.53
CA GLY A 115 -12.44 -0.90 -21.00
C GLY A 115 -12.84 -2.28 -21.51
N LYS A 116 -12.58 -3.35 -20.73
CA LYS A 116 -12.89 -4.74 -21.06
C LYS A 116 -14.18 -5.29 -20.45
N GLU A 117 -14.93 -4.48 -19.68
CA GLU A 117 -16.23 -4.90 -19.11
C GLU A 117 -17.27 -5.26 -20.19
N MET A 118 -17.28 -4.52 -21.30
CA MET A 118 -18.15 -4.79 -22.45
C MET A 118 -17.78 -6.07 -23.23
N GLU A 119 -16.55 -6.57 -23.05
CA GLU A 119 -16.09 -7.86 -23.61
C GLU A 119 -16.38 -9.03 -22.64
N GLY A 120 -17.12 -8.79 -21.55
CA GLY A 120 -17.57 -9.79 -20.59
C GLY A 120 -16.57 -10.12 -19.47
N LEU A 121 -15.44 -9.40 -19.40
CA LEU A 121 -14.50 -9.52 -18.29
C LEU A 121 -15.05 -8.80 -17.05
N THR A 122 -15.05 -9.48 -15.90
CA THR A 122 -15.32 -8.83 -14.61
C THR A 122 -14.03 -8.70 -13.80
N TRP A 123 -13.91 -7.65 -13.00
CA TRP A 123 -12.70 -7.45 -12.16
C TRP A 123 -13.06 -6.87 -10.79
N SER A 124 -12.13 -6.95 -9.83
CA SER A 124 -12.17 -6.14 -8.60
C SER A 124 -10.78 -5.96 -8.02
N ALA A 125 -10.46 -4.73 -7.63
CA ALA A 125 -9.27 -4.33 -6.88
C ALA A 125 -9.55 -4.35 -5.36
N PHE A 126 -8.54 -4.62 -4.53
CA PHE A 126 -8.62 -4.40 -3.09
C PHE A 126 -7.92 -3.09 -2.70
N VAL A 127 -8.61 -2.27 -1.90
CA VAL A 127 -8.01 -1.10 -1.23
C VAL A 127 -7.83 -1.47 0.24
N THR A 128 -6.58 -1.67 0.66
CA THR A 128 -6.26 -2.16 2.02
C THR A 128 -5.45 -1.14 2.81
N ALA A 129 -5.74 -1.07 4.12
CA ALA A 129 -4.91 -0.35 5.07
C ALA A 129 -3.65 -1.16 5.35
N ILE A 130 -2.50 -0.71 4.83
CA ILE A 130 -1.20 -1.31 5.13
C ILE A 130 -0.75 -0.83 6.52
N ILE A 131 -0.44 -1.77 7.41
CA ILE A 131 0.06 -1.48 8.76
C ILE A 131 1.42 -2.16 8.96
N TYR A 132 2.41 -1.41 9.43
CA TYR A 132 3.75 -1.91 9.72
C TYR A 132 3.77 -2.60 11.10
N ASN A 133 4.36 -3.81 11.16
CA ASN A 133 4.39 -4.69 12.33
C ASN A 133 2.98 -4.88 12.92
N GLU A 134 2.81 -4.74 14.25
CA GLU A 134 1.51 -4.79 14.92
C GLU A 134 0.72 -3.46 14.88
N GLY A 135 1.26 -2.39 14.27
CA GLY A 135 0.59 -1.08 14.21
C GLY A 135 0.52 -0.30 15.52
N LYS A 136 1.23 -0.75 16.56
CA LYS A 136 1.19 -0.21 17.93
C LYS A 136 2.15 0.96 18.18
N ASP A 137 3.26 1.05 17.44
CA ASP A 137 4.21 2.15 17.60
C ASP A 137 3.53 3.48 17.27
N ALA A 138 3.67 4.44 18.19
CA ALA A 138 3.20 5.81 18.02
C ALA A 138 4.24 6.64 17.27
N TYR A 139 3.77 7.66 16.56
CA TYR A 139 4.59 8.64 15.87
C TYR A 139 4.03 10.05 16.05
N SER A 140 4.92 11.03 15.88
CA SER A 140 4.66 12.45 15.98
C SER A 140 4.21 12.97 14.61
N THR A 141 3.04 13.61 14.57
CA THR A 141 2.47 14.15 13.33
C THR A 141 1.60 15.38 13.61
N THR A 142 1.38 16.20 12.58
CA THR A 142 0.81 17.54 12.71
C THR A 142 -0.07 17.86 11.49
N THR A 143 -1.19 18.55 11.67
CA THR A 143 -2.02 18.99 10.53
C THR A 143 -1.39 20.15 9.76
N ILE A 144 -1.81 20.34 8.51
CA ILE A 144 -1.34 21.46 7.67
C ILE A 144 -1.70 22.82 8.31
N ALA A 145 -2.83 22.91 9.00
CA ALA A 145 -3.23 24.10 9.76
C ALA A 145 -2.24 24.40 10.90
N SER A 146 -1.92 23.39 11.71
CA SER A 146 -0.95 23.49 12.80
C SER A 146 0.48 23.79 12.31
N ILE A 147 0.90 23.29 11.14
CA ILE A 147 2.14 23.70 10.46
C ILE A 147 2.08 25.19 10.05
N GLY A 148 0.95 25.65 9.49
CA GLY A 148 0.73 27.05 9.14
C GLY A 148 0.83 28.00 10.32
N THR A 149 0.23 27.63 11.46
CA THR A 149 0.37 28.35 12.73
C THR A 149 1.82 28.43 13.18
N ALA A 150 2.55 27.31 13.15
CA ALA A 150 3.95 27.27 13.55
C ALA A 150 4.86 28.13 12.65
N LEU A 151 4.67 28.08 11.33
CA LEU A 151 5.42 28.89 10.38
C LEU A 151 5.15 30.39 10.57
N LYS A 152 3.89 30.77 10.76
CA LYS A 152 3.49 32.16 11.05
C LYS A 152 4.11 32.65 12.37
N ASN A 153 4.02 31.86 13.44
CA ASN A 153 4.56 32.23 14.75
C ASN A 153 6.10 32.23 14.76
N LYS A 154 6.77 31.35 14.00
CA LYS A 154 8.24 31.37 13.85
C LYS A 154 8.77 32.74 13.40
N LEU A 155 8.07 33.41 12.48
CA LEU A 155 8.44 34.74 11.99
C LEU A 155 8.24 35.86 13.03
N LEU A 156 7.49 35.61 14.11
CA LEU A 156 7.32 36.51 15.25
C LEU A 156 8.39 36.30 16.35
N HIS A 157 9.07 35.16 16.31
CA HIS A 157 10.11 34.75 17.27
C HIS A 157 11.47 34.50 16.57
N PRO A 158 12.03 35.48 15.86
CA PRO A 158 13.18 35.26 14.98
C PRO A 158 14.47 34.93 15.75
N GLU A 159 14.67 35.45 16.96
CA GLU A 159 15.86 35.17 17.77
C GLU A 159 15.74 33.79 18.43
N GLU A 160 14.56 33.50 18.98
CA GLU A 160 14.24 32.26 19.69
C GLU A 160 14.16 31.06 18.74
N THR A 161 14.06 31.27 17.43
CA THR A 161 13.93 30.21 16.41
C THR A 161 15.05 30.18 15.35
N ALA A 162 16.06 31.04 15.48
CA ALA A 162 17.24 31.02 14.62
C ALA A 162 18.08 29.75 14.83
N ASN A 163 18.66 29.26 13.72
CA ASN A 163 19.76 28.26 13.70
C ASN A 163 19.56 26.97 14.52
N LYS A 164 18.31 26.54 14.71
CA LYS A 164 17.94 25.34 15.47
C LYS A 164 16.87 24.51 14.76
N HIS A 165 16.79 23.22 15.11
CA HIS A 165 15.62 22.41 14.83
C HIS A 165 14.45 22.85 15.72
N LEU A 166 13.22 22.71 15.22
CA LEU A 166 11.99 23.07 15.91
C LEU A 166 11.03 21.89 15.77
N PHE A 167 10.74 21.22 16.87
CA PHE A 167 9.89 20.04 16.87
C PHE A 167 8.46 20.44 17.21
N ILE A 168 7.50 20.12 16.34
CA ILE A 168 6.07 20.42 16.53
C ILE A 168 5.23 19.17 16.28
N SER A 169 4.33 18.86 17.20
CA SER A 169 3.45 17.69 17.10
C SER A 169 2.08 18.03 17.68
N SER A 170 1.02 18.00 16.87
CA SER A 170 -0.35 18.10 17.39
C SER A 170 -0.97 16.74 17.70
N PHE A 171 -0.39 15.66 17.15
CA PHE A 171 -0.77 14.27 17.42
C PHE A 171 0.41 13.40 17.87
N HIS A 172 0.09 12.42 18.71
CA HIS A 172 1.01 11.42 19.26
C HIS A 172 0.32 10.05 19.11
N VAL A 173 0.33 9.49 17.89
CA VAL A 173 -0.64 8.47 17.47
C VAL A 173 -0.01 7.32 16.72
N SER A 174 -0.60 6.13 16.85
CA SER A 174 -0.23 4.92 16.12
C SER A 174 -1.12 4.65 14.91
N GLN A 175 -0.64 3.81 14.00
CA GLN A 175 -1.40 3.34 12.83
C GLN A 175 -2.76 2.73 13.24
N ASN A 176 -2.79 1.98 14.36
CA ASN A 176 -4.01 1.39 14.91
C ASN A 176 -5.00 2.44 15.44
N GLN A 177 -4.55 3.53 16.08
CA GLN A 177 -5.44 4.60 16.55
C GLN A 177 -6.10 5.33 15.38
N ILE A 178 -5.35 5.62 14.31
CA ILE A 178 -5.88 6.23 13.08
C ILE A 178 -6.88 5.28 12.39
N LEU A 179 -6.55 3.99 12.25
CA LEU A 179 -7.47 3.00 11.68
C LEU A 179 -8.76 2.86 12.53
N ALA A 180 -8.65 2.90 13.86
CA ALA A 180 -9.80 2.85 14.75
C ALA A 180 -10.69 4.11 14.62
N SER A 181 -10.08 5.29 14.48
CA SER A 181 -10.78 6.55 14.18
C SER A 181 -11.51 6.49 12.84
N LEU A 182 -10.81 6.10 11.76
CA LEU A 182 -11.43 5.90 10.43
C LEU A 182 -12.60 4.91 10.47
N LYS A 183 -12.49 3.81 11.23
CA LYS A 183 -13.59 2.84 11.42
C LYS A 183 -14.79 3.45 12.15
N ARG A 184 -14.58 4.22 13.23
CA ARG A 184 -15.66 4.93 13.94
C ARG A 184 -16.33 5.98 13.05
N THR A 185 -15.54 6.84 12.43
CA THR A 185 -16.01 7.97 11.63
C THR A 185 -16.69 7.56 10.32
N THR A 186 -16.20 6.53 9.63
CA THR A 186 -16.80 6.09 8.35
C THR A 186 -17.92 5.06 8.50
N GLY A 187 -18.01 4.38 9.65
CA GLY A 187 -18.87 3.21 9.83
C GLY A 187 -18.52 2.00 8.96
N LYS A 188 -17.44 2.06 8.17
CA LYS A 188 -17.06 1.02 7.21
C LYS A 188 -16.19 -0.06 7.85
N LYS A 189 -16.32 -1.28 7.35
CA LYS A 189 -15.25 -2.28 7.48
C LYS A 189 -14.08 -1.87 6.58
N TRP A 190 -12.87 -2.13 7.06
CA TRP A 190 -11.62 -1.87 6.34
C TRP A 190 -10.80 -3.15 6.36
N ASP A 191 -10.39 -3.61 5.19
CA ASP A 191 -9.43 -4.70 5.06
C ASP A 191 -8.03 -4.20 5.41
N VAL A 192 -7.30 -4.97 6.21
CA VAL A 192 -6.02 -4.57 6.81
C VAL A 192 -4.95 -5.58 6.41
N THR A 193 -3.82 -5.07 5.93
CA THR A 193 -2.64 -5.90 5.59
C THR A 193 -1.50 -5.51 6.51
N TYR A 194 -1.19 -6.37 7.48
CA TYR A 194 0.00 -6.21 8.32
C TYR A 194 1.24 -6.66 7.53
N VAL A 195 2.33 -5.89 7.61
CA VAL A 195 3.60 -6.17 6.91
C VAL A 195 4.78 -6.06 7.86
N ASP A 196 5.75 -6.96 7.73
CA ASP A 196 7.02 -6.87 8.47
C ASP A 196 7.82 -5.64 7.99
N ALA A 197 8.23 -4.80 8.94
CA ALA A 197 8.83 -3.51 8.65
C ALA A 197 10.28 -3.61 8.16
N GLU A 198 11.11 -4.52 8.68
CA GLU A 198 12.48 -4.74 8.19
C GLU A 198 12.46 -5.29 6.75
N GLU A 199 11.47 -6.12 6.43
CA GLU A 199 11.17 -6.57 5.08
C GLU A 199 10.86 -5.41 4.12
N GLN A 200 10.07 -4.41 4.55
CA GLN A 200 9.75 -3.23 3.73
C GLN A 200 10.95 -2.29 3.60
N LYS A 201 11.69 -2.06 4.69
CA LYS A 201 12.96 -1.33 4.73
C LYS A 201 13.95 -1.90 3.71
N LYS A 202 14.12 -3.23 3.70
CA LYS A 202 14.97 -3.93 2.73
C LYS A 202 14.54 -3.71 1.28
N ILE A 203 13.24 -3.80 0.97
CA ILE A 203 12.72 -3.46 -0.38
C ILE A 203 13.05 -2.00 -0.74
N GLY A 204 12.81 -1.07 0.19
CA GLY A 204 13.09 0.36 -0.01
C GLY A 204 14.56 0.60 -0.32
N MET A 205 15.48 0.02 0.46
CA MET A 205 16.92 0.12 0.23
C MET A 205 17.36 -0.52 -1.09
N GLU A 206 16.87 -1.72 -1.42
CA GLU A 206 17.18 -2.41 -2.68
C GLU A 206 16.67 -1.68 -3.93
N LYS A 207 15.60 -0.90 -3.82
CA LYS A 207 15.08 -0.02 -4.88
C LYS A 207 15.94 1.24 -4.99
N MET A 208 16.17 1.96 -3.89
CA MET A 208 16.98 3.18 -3.86
C MET A 208 18.41 2.93 -4.38
N ALA A 209 19.03 1.80 -4.02
CA ALA A 209 20.35 1.40 -4.51
C ALA A 209 20.43 1.15 -6.04
N LYS A 210 19.28 1.07 -6.72
CA LYS A 210 19.16 0.90 -8.19
C LYS A 210 18.64 2.18 -8.88
N GLY A 211 18.52 3.29 -8.15
CA GLY A 211 17.91 4.53 -8.64
C GLY A 211 16.38 4.51 -8.71
N ASP A 212 15.71 3.46 -8.22
CA ASP A 212 14.25 3.40 -8.14
C ASP A 212 13.76 4.15 -6.90
N PHE A 213 13.48 5.45 -7.10
CA PHE A 213 12.96 6.35 -6.07
C PHE A 213 11.57 5.95 -5.51
N SER A 214 10.84 5.00 -6.12
CA SER A 214 9.63 4.45 -5.48
C SER A 214 9.94 3.68 -4.18
N GLY A 215 11.21 3.31 -3.96
CA GLY A 215 11.68 2.78 -2.68
C GLY A 215 11.57 3.75 -1.50
N ALA A 216 11.66 5.07 -1.76
CA ALA A 216 11.68 6.09 -0.72
C ALA A 216 10.42 6.08 0.16
N MET A 217 9.25 5.85 -0.42
CA MET A 217 7.98 5.81 0.34
C MET A 217 7.91 4.61 1.31
N GLY A 218 8.56 3.49 0.99
CA GLY A 218 8.72 2.37 1.93
C GLY A 218 9.64 2.72 3.10
N LEU A 219 10.72 3.48 2.83
CA LEU A 219 11.66 3.94 3.86
C LEU A 219 11.05 5.00 4.78
N ILE A 220 10.31 5.97 4.23
CA ILE A 220 9.61 7.01 5.02
C ILE A 220 8.55 6.37 5.93
N ARG A 221 7.77 5.39 5.43
CA ARG A 221 6.82 4.64 6.25
C ARG A 221 7.54 3.85 7.34
N TYR A 222 8.70 3.26 7.05
CA TYR A 222 9.52 2.58 8.05
C TYR A 222 10.03 3.54 9.15
N THR A 223 10.67 4.66 8.80
CA THR A 223 11.22 5.61 9.79
C THR A 223 10.15 6.22 10.67
N ASN A 224 8.96 6.43 10.11
CA ASN A 224 7.83 7.00 10.86
C ASN A 224 7.14 5.95 11.74
N SER A 225 6.91 4.74 11.23
CA SER A 225 6.05 3.72 11.88
C SER A 225 6.80 2.67 12.71
N VAL A 226 8.13 2.77 12.86
CA VAL A 226 8.94 1.86 13.68
C VAL A 226 9.70 2.65 14.75
N LYS A 227 9.54 2.24 16.01
CA LYS A 227 10.21 2.86 17.16
C LYS A 227 11.73 2.96 16.95
N GLY A 228 12.31 4.07 17.41
CA GLY A 228 13.76 4.32 17.36
C GLY A 228 14.30 4.91 16.04
N HIS A 229 13.47 5.09 15.02
CA HIS A 229 13.91 5.53 13.68
C HIS A 229 13.49 6.96 13.30
N GLY A 230 13.25 7.82 14.30
CA GLY A 230 12.94 9.25 14.13
C GLY A 230 11.45 9.60 14.16
N GLY A 231 10.55 8.66 13.89
CA GLY A 231 9.10 8.92 13.80
C GLY A 231 8.42 9.50 15.04
N TYR A 232 8.95 9.28 16.24
CA TYR A 232 8.39 9.75 17.51
C TYR A 232 9.34 10.70 18.24
N TYR A 233 9.67 11.83 17.60
CA TYR A 233 10.56 12.85 18.18
C TYR A 233 10.02 13.44 19.50
N ALA A 234 8.71 13.54 19.68
CA ALA A 234 8.13 13.97 20.96
C ALA A 234 8.38 13.00 22.14
N GLY A 235 9.00 11.84 21.89
CA GLY A 235 9.49 10.93 22.93
C GLY A 235 10.95 11.14 23.35
N TYR A 236 11.69 12.04 22.70
CA TYR A 236 13.12 12.29 22.99
C TYR A 236 13.65 13.71 22.70
N GLU A 237 12.85 14.61 22.10
CA GLU A 237 13.18 16.01 21.81
C GLU A 237 12.32 16.98 22.64
N GLU A 238 12.79 18.23 22.79
CA GLU A 238 12.00 19.31 23.37
C GLU A 238 11.02 19.90 22.35
N MET A 239 9.74 19.97 22.71
CA MET A 239 8.67 20.38 21.80
C MET A 239 8.52 21.90 21.75
N SER A 240 8.79 22.48 20.59
CA SER A 240 8.57 23.91 20.28
C SER A 240 7.08 24.30 20.19
N ASN A 241 6.17 23.42 20.59
CA ASN A 241 4.71 23.60 20.53
C ASN A 241 4.26 24.90 21.22
N GLU A 242 4.74 25.20 22.43
CA GLU A 242 4.32 26.38 23.20
C GLU A 242 4.78 27.68 22.51
N LEU A 243 6.09 27.80 22.24
CA LEU A 243 6.70 28.92 21.52
C LEU A 243 6.04 29.19 20.15
N LEU A 244 5.62 28.13 19.45
CA LEU A 244 5.05 28.22 18.11
C LEU A 244 3.51 28.14 18.10
N GLY A 245 2.85 28.13 19.26
CA GLY A 245 1.38 28.11 19.39
C GLY A 245 0.70 26.87 18.79
N VAL A 246 1.39 25.73 18.72
CA VAL A 246 0.84 24.46 18.23
C VAL A 246 0.21 23.70 19.39
N GLN A 247 -1.10 23.51 19.32
CA GLN A 247 -1.87 22.76 20.32
C GLN A 247 -2.07 21.30 19.92
N GLY A 248 -2.47 20.46 20.88
CA GLY A 248 -2.96 19.11 20.57
C GLY A 248 -4.34 19.17 19.92
N GLU A 249 -4.59 18.29 18.96
CA GLU A 249 -5.85 18.22 18.21
C GLU A 249 -6.62 16.92 18.58
N ASP A 250 -7.95 16.90 18.44
CA ASP A 250 -8.73 15.66 18.60
C ASP A 250 -8.68 14.81 17.32
N LEU A 251 -8.39 13.51 17.48
CA LEU A 251 -8.17 12.63 16.34
C LEU A 251 -9.48 12.31 15.59
N ASP A 252 -10.59 12.14 16.32
CA ASP A 252 -11.88 11.78 15.73
C ASP A 252 -12.60 12.97 15.11
N GLU A 253 -12.31 14.20 15.57
CA GLU A 253 -12.71 15.43 14.91
C GLU A 253 -11.91 15.68 13.62
N VAL A 254 -10.57 15.66 13.68
CA VAL A 254 -9.73 15.88 12.47
C VAL A 254 -9.98 14.81 11.41
N VAL A 255 -10.11 13.53 11.79
CA VAL A 255 -10.47 12.46 10.83
C VAL A 255 -11.88 12.63 10.28
N ARG A 256 -12.82 13.22 11.03
CA ARG A 256 -14.19 13.50 10.56
C ARG A 256 -14.24 14.61 9.52
N GLU A 257 -13.46 15.67 9.68
CA GLU A 257 -13.38 16.72 8.67
C GLU A 257 -12.64 16.22 7.42
N ILE A 258 -11.57 15.45 7.55
CA ILE A 258 -10.89 14.79 6.42
C ILE A 258 -11.82 13.83 5.65
N VAL A 259 -12.75 13.16 6.33
CA VAL A 259 -13.71 12.23 5.71
C VAL A 259 -14.90 12.94 5.04
N LYS A 260 -15.22 14.18 5.43
CA LYS A 260 -16.27 15.00 4.78
C LYS A 260 -15.83 15.53 3.41
N GLY A 261 -14.55 15.92 3.28
CA GLY A 261 -13.96 16.47 2.05
C GLY A 261 -13.86 17.99 2.00
#